data_AF-A0A3Q3WZG0-F1
#
_entry.id   AF-A0A3Q3WZG0-F1
#
_cell.length_a   1.000
_cell.length_b   1.000
_cell.length_c   1.000
_cell.angle_alpha   90.00
_cell.angle_beta   90.00
_cell.angle_gamma   90.00
#
_symmetry.space_group_name_H-M   'P 1'
#
loop_
_entity.id
_entity.type
_entity.pdbx_description
1 polymer ?
#
loop_
_entity_poly.entity_id
_entity_poly.type
_entity_poly.pdbx_seq_one_letter_code
_entity_poly.pdbx_strand_id
1 'polypeptide(L)'
;VKCVLLMSFFLLLPSSLGVSRTTEETNKSVSPRPPPPPVNLQFYRALNIRVALVGLEVWSDMDKCPITQDPFNTLHEFLDWRKVKLLPQKPHDNAQLISGVYFQGTTIGMAPIMSMCTAEQSGGIDHSDNPLGAAVTLAHELGHNFGMNHDTPERGCGCRVTVDRGGCIMTPSTGMIADVSKMSYYLYIWYHFSAC
;
A
#
# COMPACT_ATOMS: atom_id res chain seq x y z
N VAL A 1 -9.08 15.88 -23.74
CA VAL A 1 -8.51 15.90 -22.37
C VAL A 1 -8.60 14.47 -21.85
N LYS A 2 -7.48 13.78 -21.59
CA LYS A 2 -7.55 12.47 -20.91
C LYS A 2 -7.74 12.79 -19.43
N CYS A 3 -8.89 12.44 -18.84
CA CYS A 3 -9.07 12.53 -17.40
C CYS A 3 -8.02 11.62 -16.74
N VAL A 4 -7.13 12.23 -15.97
CA VAL A 4 -6.17 11.51 -15.13
C VAL A 4 -6.76 11.50 -13.74
N LEU A 5 -6.96 10.33 -13.17
CA LEU A 5 -7.42 10.19 -11.80
C LEU A 5 -6.26 10.53 -10.86
N LEU A 6 -6.40 11.54 -10.02
CA LEU A 6 -5.45 11.84 -8.95
C LEU A 6 -5.96 11.15 -7.68
N MET A 7 -5.12 10.32 -7.06
CA MET A 7 -5.41 9.64 -5.80
C MET A 7 -4.47 10.19 -4.73
N SER A 8 -5.04 10.70 -3.64
CA SER A 8 -4.33 11.06 -2.42
C SER A 8 -4.10 9.82 -1.54
N PHE A 9 -2.84 9.61 -1.16
CA PHE A 9 -2.38 8.43 -0.45
C PHE A 9 -1.67 8.83 0.85
N PHE A 10 -1.95 8.13 1.95
CA PHE A 10 -1.31 8.33 3.25
C PHE A 10 -0.51 7.09 3.66
N LEU A 11 0.77 7.27 4.01
CA LEU A 11 1.65 6.18 4.43
C LEU A 11 1.89 6.20 5.94
N LEU A 12 1.82 5.03 6.57
CA LEU A 12 2.02 4.87 8.02
C LEU A 12 3.12 3.84 8.31
N LEU A 13 4.00 4.20 9.24
CA LEU A 13 5.10 3.36 9.72
C LEU A 13 4.96 3.20 11.25
N PRO A 14 4.60 2.00 11.76
CA PRO A 14 4.45 1.74 13.19
C PRO A 14 5.79 1.72 13.93
N SER A 15 5.72 1.79 15.26
CA SER A 15 6.89 1.75 16.16
C SER A 15 7.65 0.43 16.06
N SER A 16 6.93 -0.65 15.74
CA SER A 16 7.49 -1.98 15.51
C SER A 16 8.50 -2.05 14.35
N LEU A 17 8.51 -1.09 13.42
CA LEU A 17 9.55 -0.98 12.39
C LEU A 17 10.90 -0.47 12.94
N GLY A 18 10.96 0.02 14.19
CA GLY A 18 12.19 0.56 14.78
C GLY A 18 12.66 1.87 14.13
N VAL A 19 11.77 2.60 13.43
CA VAL A 19 12.08 3.91 12.83
C VAL A 19 12.03 4.97 13.92
N SER A 20 13.20 5.34 14.47
CA SER A 20 13.30 6.39 15.50
C SER A 20 13.18 7.80 14.90
N ARG A 21 12.54 8.74 15.62
CA ARG A 21 12.50 10.17 15.26
C ARG A 21 13.92 10.71 15.30
N THR A 22 14.42 11.26 14.20
CA THR A 22 15.59 12.13 14.25
C THR A 22 15.17 13.50 14.79
N THR A 23 15.13 13.64 16.11
CA THR A 23 15.15 14.93 16.79
C THR A 23 16.18 14.85 17.92
N GLU A 24 17.34 15.48 17.66
CA GLU A 24 18.48 15.74 18.58
C GLU A 24 19.17 14.54 19.26
N GLU A 25 20.23 14.04 18.63
CA GLU A 25 21.41 13.53 19.37
C GLU A 25 22.54 14.55 19.26
N THR A 26 22.71 15.35 20.30
CA THR A 26 24.01 15.93 20.64
C THR A 26 25.02 14.79 20.81
N ASN A 27 26.11 14.85 20.04
CA ASN A 27 27.34 14.06 20.18
C ASN A 27 27.28 12.55 19.94
N LYS A 28 27.09 12.14 18.68
CA LYS A 28 27.88 11.05 18.08
C LYS A 28 27.86 11.16 16.56
N SER A 29 29.03 11.07 15.96
CA SER A 29 29.23 11.05 14.51
C SER A 29 28.66 9.76 13.91
N VAL A 30 27.36 9.73 13.68
CA VAL A 30 26.70 8.73 12.83
C VAL A 30 26.00 9.48 11.73
N SER A 31 26.44 9.23 10.49
CA SER A 31 25.86 9.79 9.28
C SER A 31 24.34 9.51 9.23
N PRO A 32 23.49 10.50 8.92
CA PRO A 32 22.06 10.29 8.79
C PRO A 32 21.78 9.24 7.70
N ARG A 33 21.00 8.20 8.04
CA ARG A 33 20.45 7.31 7.00
C ARG A 33 19.51 8.13 6.12
N PRO A 34 19.60 8.03 4.79
CA PRO A 34 18.75 8.78 3.90
C PRO A 34 17.27 8.43 4.18
N PRO A 35 16.33 9.39 3.98
CA PRO A 35 14.91 9.05 3.98
C PRO A 35 14.68 7.89 3.00
N PRO A 36 13.72 6.98 3.28
CA PRO A 36 13.39 5.92 2.36
C PRO A 36 13.16 6.54 0.96
N PRO A 37 13.70 5.95 -0.11
CA PRO A 37 13.55 6.49 -1.44
C PRO A 37 12.05 6.68 -1.74
N PRO A 38 11.65 7.71 -2.49
CA PRO A 38 10.26 7.92 -2.85
C PRO A 38 9.72 6.62 -3.46
N VAL A 39 8.69 6.05 -2.84
CA VAL A 39 8.01 4.85 -3.32
C VAL A 39 7.55 5.16 -4.74
N ASN A 40 8.19 4.54 -5.72
CA ASN A 40 7.98 4.86 -7.12
C ASN A 40 6.69 4.22 -7.63
N LEU A 41 5.55 4.82 -7.30
CA LEU A 41 4.21 4.39 -7.72
C LEU A 41 3.92 4.69 -9.20
N GLN A 42 4.95 4.71 -10.05
CA GLN A 42 4.82 4.81 -11.50
C GLN A 42 4.02 3.67 -12.12
N PHE A 43 3.85 2.56 -11.39
CA PHE A 43 2.98 1.43 -11.73
C PHE A 43 1.61 1.88 -12.27
N TYR A 44 0.98 2.84 -11.62
CA TYR A 44 -0.37 3.30 -11.95
C TYR A 44 -0.46 4.26 -13.14
N ARG A 45 0.67 4.76 -13.66
CA ARG A 45 0.68 5.68 -14.81
C ARG A 45 0.10 5.04 -16.06
N ALA A 46 0.34 3.74 -16.27
CA ALA A 46 -0.20 2.98 -17.39
C ALA A 46 -1.74 2.91 -17.39
N LEU A 47 -2.36 3.14 -16.22
CA LEU A 47 -3.81 3.18 -16.02
C LEU A 47 -4.38 4.61 -16.01
N ASN A 48 -3.57 5.63 -16.32
CA ASN A 48 -3.91 7.06 -16.16
C ASN A 48 -4.30 7.44 -14.73
N ILE A 49 -3.71 6.76 -13.74
CA ILE A 49 -3.88 7.07 -12.32
C ILE A 49 -2.57 7.67 -11.82
N ARG A 50 -2.66 8.78 -11.09
CA ARG A 50 -1.54 9.41 -10.40
C ARG A 50 -1.75 9.23 -8.90
N VAL A 51 -0.85 8.50 -8.27
CA VAL A 51 -0.81 8.42 -6.81
C VAL A 51 0.05 9.56 -6.28
N ALA A 52 -0.52 10.38 -5.40
CA ALA A 52 0.14 11.46 -4.70
C ALA A 52 0.21 11.12 -3.20
N LEU A 53 1.41 11.02 -2.66
CA LEU A 53 1.61 10.91 -1.22
C LEU A 53 1.26 12.26 -0.58
N VAL A 54 0.14 12.33 0.13
CA VAL A 54 -0.34 13.56 0.80
C VAL A 54 0.02 13.63 2.27
N GLY A 55 0.48 12.50 2.84
CA GLY A 55 1.05 12.49 4.17
C GLY A 55 1.77 11.20 4.51
N LEU A 56 2.69 11.35 5.46
CA LEU A 56 3.50 10.27 6.03
C LEU A 56 3.48 10.45 7.54
N GLU A 57 3.20 9.39 8.27
CA GLU A 57 3.24 9.40 9.73
C GLU A 57 4.00 8.19 10.27
N VAL A 58 4.89 8.46 11.22
CA VAL A 58 5.70 7.45 11.91
C VAL A 58 5.26 7.41 13.37
N TRP A 59 4.80 6.24 13.83
CA TRP A 59 4.44 6.00 15.22
C TRP A 59 5.70 5.68 15.99
N SER A 60 6.40 6.71 16.47
CA SER A 60 7.69 6.53 17.14
C SER A 60 7.58 6.20 18.63
N ASP A 61 6.42 6.50 19.21
CA ASP A 61 6.10 6.38 20.63
C ASP A 61 5.44 5.04 20.93
N MET A 62 4.30 4.78 20.28
CA MET A 62 3.59 3.52 20.40
C MET A 62 2.70 3.28 19.18
N ASP A 63 2.40 2.02 18.91
CA ASP A 63 1.45 1.67 17.87
C ASP A 63 0.04 2.18 18.23
N LYS A 64 -0.62 2.82 17.26
CA LYS A 64 -1.93 3.48 17.49
C LYS A 64 -3.12 2.53 17.30
N CYS A 65 -2.86 1.34 16.78
CA CYS A 65 -3.77 0.22 16.74
C CYS A 65 -2.98 -1.08 17.01
N PRO A 66 -3.62 -2.17 17.45
CA PRO A 66 -2.98 -3.46 17.56
C PRO A 66 -2.39 -3.94 16.22
N ILE A 67 -1.13 -4.37 16.24
CA ILE A 67 -0.47 -5.02 15.10
C ILE A 67 -0.05 -6.41 15.56
N THR A 68 -0.63 -7.44 14.94
CA THR A 68 -0.41 -8.83 15.31
C THR A 68 0.10 -9.62 14.10
N GLN A 69 0.49 -10.88 14.31
CA GLN A 69 0.85 -11.75 13.20
C GLN A 69 -0.39 -12.20 12.39
N ASP A 70 -1.61 -11.97 12.89
CA ASP A 70 -2.83 -12.21 12.11
C ASP A 70 -3.09 -11.01 11.19
N PRO A 71 -2.94 -11.14 9.86
CA PRO A 71 -3.14 -10.04 8.94
C PRO A 71 -4.59 -9.57 8.89
N PHE A 72 -5.58 -10.46 9.13
CA PHE A 72 -6.99 -10.06 9.14
C PHE A 72 -7.29 -9.14 10.31
N ASN A 73 -6.83 -9.53 11.51
CA ASN A 73 -7.02 -8.72 12.71
C ASN A 73 -6.29 -7.37 12.59
N THR A 74 -5.05 -7.38 12.11
CA THR A 74 -4.26 -6.14 11.92
C THR A 74 -4.91 -5.21 10.91
N LEU A 75 -5.40 -5.72 9.78
CA LEU A 75 -6.10 -4.92 8.77
C LEU A 75 -7.38 -4.31 9.34
N HIS A 76 -8.16 -5.10 10.09
CA HIS A 76 -9.40 -4.63 10.71
C HIS A 76 -9.15 -3.47 11.68
N GLU A 77 -8.23 -3.66 12.62
CA GLU A 77 -7.85 -2.65 13.62
C GLU A 77 -7.27 -1.38 12.98
N PHE A 78 -6.45 -1.54 11.94
CA PHE A 78 -5.89 -0.43 11.18
C PHE A 78 -6.97 0.40 10.48
N LEU A 79 -7.91 -0.25 9.79
CA LEU A 79 -8.98 0.43 9.05
C LEU A 79 -9.97 1.12 10.00
N ASP A 80 -10.28 0.51 11.14
CA ASP A 80 -11.10 1.14 12.18
C ASP A 80 -10.40 2.38 12.75
N TRP A 81 -9.10 2.28 13.07
CA TRP A 81 -8.31 3.43 13.50
C TRP A 81 -8.26 4.53 12.43
N ARG A 82 -8.07 4.17 11.15
CA ARG A 82 -8.07 5.12 10.03
C ARG A 82 -9.39 5.89 10.01
N LYS A 83 -10.52 5.18 10.05
CA LYS A 83 -11.86 5.77 10.01
C LYS A 83 -12.11 6.72 11.18
N VAL A 84 -11.79 6.31 12.41
CA VAL A 84 -12.19 7.06 13.62
C VAL A 84 -11.17 8.10 14.08
N LYS A 85 -9.89 7.95 13.70
CA LYS A 85 -8.81 8.85 14.14
C LYS A 85 -8.16 9.61 12.99
N LEU A 86 -7.74 8.93 11.92
CA LEU A 86 -6.94 9.58 10.87
C LEU A 86 -7.80 10.42 9.93
N LEU A 87 -8.86 9.83 9.37
CA LEU A 87 -9.71 10.46 8.36
C LEU A 87 -10.33 11.80 8.82
N PRO A 88 -10.80 11.96 10.08
CA PRO A 88 -11.30 13.26 10.57
C PRO A 88 -10.23 14.35 10.66
N GLN A 89 -8.95 13.98 10.78
CA GLN A 89 -7.84 14.93 10.97
C GLN A 89 -7.11 15.25 9.66
N LYS A 90 -7.02 14.26 8.77
CA LYS A 90 -6.25 14.32 7.53
C LYS A 90 -7.09 13.69 6.41
N PRO A 91 -7.75 14.49 5.56
CA PRO A 91 -8.45 13.96 4.40
C PRO A 91 -7.47 13.22 3.46
N HIS A 92 -7.84 12.02 3.04
CA HIS A 92 -7.08 11.19 2.10
C HIS A 92 -7.99 10.10 1.51
N ASP A 93 -7.71 9.68 0.28
CA ASP A 93 -8.53 8.68 -0.42
C ASP A 93 -8.22 7.27 0.09
N ASN A 94 -6.95 6.97 0.36
CA ASN A 94 -6.44 5.67 0.79
C ASN A 94 -5.31 5.80 1.82
N ALA A 95 -5.20 4.85 2.75
CA ALA A 95 -4.05 4.75 3.64
C ALA A 95 -3.47 3.33 3.69
N GLN A 96 -2.13 3.23 3.72
CA GLN A 96 -1.43 1.94 3.81
C GLN A 96 -0.53 1.95 5.05
N LEU A 97 -0.54 0.84 5.79
CA LEU A 97 0.32 0.61 6.95
C LEU A 97 1.42 -0.39 6.58
N ILE A 98 2.67 0.05 6.55
CA ILE A 98 3.81 -0.86 6.37
C ILE A 98 4.28 -1.28 7.77
N SER A 99 4.23 -2.56 8.08
CA SER A 99 4.54 -3.13 9.39
C SER A 99 5.91 -3.80 9.44
N GLY A 100 6.56 -3.74 10.60
CA GLY A 100 7.75 -4.53 10.91
C GLY A 100 7.43 -5.95 11.39
N VAL A 101 6.15 -6.27 11.58
CA VAL A 101 5.69 -7.59 12.05
C VAL A 101 5.50 -8.53 10.86
N TYR A 102 6.08 -9.73 10.96
CA TYR A 102 5.82 -10.82 10.02
C TYR A 102 4.43 -11.41 10.25
N PHE A 103 3.60 -11.39 9.20
CA PHE A 103 2.28 -12.02 9.26
C PHE A 103 2.38 -13.55 9.10
N GLN A 104 1.37 -14.25 9.61
CA GLN A 104 1.32 -15.71 9.57
C GLN A 104 1.24 -16.24 8.12
N GLY A 105 1.92 -17.37 7.91
CA GLY A 105 1.96 -18.04 6.60
C GLY A 105 2.91 -17.33 5.63
N THR A 106 2.43 -17.09 4.41
CA THR A 106 3.19 -16.43 3.33
C THR A 106 2.66 -15.03 3.01
N THR A 107 1.81 -14.50 3.87
CA THR A 107 1.14 -13.20 3.66
C THR A 107 2.14 -12.08 3.93
N ILE A 108 2.36 -11.23 2.93
CA ILE A 108 3.19 -10.02 3.06
C ILE A 108 2.38 -8.74 2.96
N GLY A 109 1.10 -8.83 2.58
CA GLY A 109 0.18 -7.71 2.53
C GLY A 109 -1.27 -8.18 2.49
N MET A 110 -2.18 -7.27 2.81
CA MET A 110 -3.61 -7.51 2.72
C MET A 110 -4.40 -6.21 2.56
N ALA A 111 -5.34 -6.21 1.62
CA ALA A 111 -6.25 -5.10 1.39
C ALA A 111 -7.65 -5.58 0.96
N PRO A 112 -8.73 -4.85 1.33
CA PRO A 112 -10.06 -5.15 0.83
C PRO A 112 -10.16 -4.84 -0.67
N ILE A 113 -10.84 -5.71 -1.41
CA ILE A 113 -11.09 -5.53 -2.84
C ILE A 113 -12.22 -4.51 -3.05
N MET A 114 -12.10 -3.65 -4.05
CA MET A 114 -13.15 -2.68 -4.43
C MET A 114 -13.55 -1.74 -3.27
N SER A 115 -12.57 -1.30 -2.49
CA SER A 115 -12.81 -0.46 -1.32
C SER A 115 -12.27 0.96 -1.45
N MET A 116 -11.71 1.35 -2.60
CA MET A 116 -11.19 2.70 -2.78
C MET A 116 -12.27 3.75 -2.47
N CYS A 117 -11.88 4.86 -1.83
CA CYS A 117 -12.78 5.96 -1.44
C CYS A 117 -13.78 5.66 -0.31
N THR A 118 -13.88 4.40 0.14
CA THR A 118 -14.74 4.09 1.28
C THR A 118 -14.12 4.59 2.59
N ALA A 119 -14.95 5.13 3.47
CA ALA A 119 -14.50 5.59 4.79
C ALA A 119 -14.02 4.40 5.65
N GLU A 120 -14.67 3.25 5.48
CA GLU A 120 -14.45 2.03 6.26
C GLU A 120 -13.25 1.22 5.78
N GLN A 121 -13.05 1.06 4.46
CA GLN A 121 -12.22 -0.02 3.94
C GLN A 121 -11.13 0.43 2.97
N SER A 122 -10.98 1.74 2.73
CA SER A 122 -9.97 2.24 1.80
C SER A 122 -8.56 2.28 2.39
N GLY A 123 -7.92 1.11 2.40
CA GLY A 123 -6.56 0.96 2.83
C GLY A 123 -6.07 -0.48 2.76
N GLY A 124 -4.86 -0.70 3.28
CA GLY A 124 -4.23 -2.02 3.33
C GLY A 124 -3.06 -2.04 4.31
N ILE A 125 -2.58 -3.25 4.57
CA ILE A 125 -1.39 -3.50 5.38
C ILE A 125 -0.34 -4.19 4.50
N ASP A 126 0.91 -3.92 4.79
CA ASP A 126 2.08 -4.45 4.10
C ASP A 126 3.16 -4.80 5.13
N HIS A 127 4.05 -5.71 4.80
CA HIS A 127 5.25 -6.05 5.51
C HIS A 127 6.35 -6.37 4.48
N SER A 128 7.50 -5.70 4.59
CA SER A 128 8.69 -6.06 3.82
C SER A 128 9.97 -5.62 4.49
N ASP A 129 10.99 -6.48 4.44
CA ASP A 129 12.36 -6.16 4.85
C ASP A 129 13.12 -5.34 3.78
N ASN A 130 12.54 -5.19 2.59
CA ASN A 130 13.15 -4.49 1.46
C ASN A 130 12.24 -3.33 1.01
N PRO A 131 12.72 -2.08 0.95
CA PRO A 131 11.93 -0.94 0.46
C PRO A 131 11.35 -1.15 -0.95
N LEU A 132 12.04 -1.88 -1.82
CA LEU A 132 11.51 -2.23 -3.15
C LEU A 132 10.39 -3.27 -3.06
N GLY A 133 10.53 -4.25 -2.16
CA GLY A 133 9.48 -5.23 -1.89
C GLY A 133 8.22 -4.56 -1.35
N ALA A 134 8.37 -3.67 -0.35
CA ALA A 134 7.27 -2.85 0.16
C ALA A 134 6.61 -2.02 -0.95
N ALA A 135 7.39 -1.42 -1.86
CA ALA A 135 6.81 -0.65 -2.96
C ALA A 135 5.92 -1.51 -3.89
N VAL A 136 6.32 -2.77 -4.13
CA VAL A 136 5.56 -3.71 -4.97
C VAL A 136 4.33 -4.23 -4.24
N THR A 137 4.46 -4.63 -2.98
CA THR A 137 3.33 -5.10 -2.18
C THR A 137 2.31 -3.98 -1.96
N LEU A 138 2.74 -2.78 -1.60
CA LEU A 138 1.86 -1.61 -1.52
C LEU A 138 1.11 -1.35 -2.83
N ALA A 139 1.77 -1.50 -3.98
CA ALA A 139 1.11 -1.39 -5.28
C ALA A 139 0.14 -2.56 -5.56
N HIS A 140 0.44 -3.76 -5.06
CA HIS A 140 -0.48 -4.90 -5.12
C HIS A 140 -1.75 -4.64 -4.29
N GLU A 141 -1.58 -4.18 -3.05
CA GLU A 141 -2.68 -3.93 -2.12
C GLU A 141 -3.55 -2.75 -2.57
N LEU A 142 -2.94 -1.68 -3.08
CA LEU A 142 -3.70 -0.63 -3.77
C LEU A 142 -4.49 -1.19 -4.96
N GLY A 143 -3.93 -2.17 -5.68
CA GLY A 143 -4.59 -2.86 -6.79
C GLY A 143 -5.90 -3.52 -6.33
N HIS A 144 -5.89 -4.23 -5.21
CA HIS A 144 -7.09 -4.76 -4.58
C HIS A 144 -8.09 -3.64 -4.26
N ASN A 145 -7.66 -2.54 -3.62
CA ASN A 145 -8.57 -1.43 -3.34
C ASN A 145 -9.20 -0.84 -4.62
N PHE A 146 -8.46 -0.80 -5.74
CA PHE A 146 -8.94 -0.42 -7.08
C PHE A 146 -9.85 -1.48 -7.74
N GLY A 147 -10.07 -2.63 -7.10
CA GLY A 147 -10.92 -3.72 -7.56
C GLY A 147 -10.20 -4.79 -8.40
N MET A 148 -8.88 -4.73 -8.49
CA MET A 148 -8.10 -5.77 -9.15
C MET A 148 -8.16 -7.04 -8.32
N ASN A 149 -8.20 -8.18 -9.00
CA ASN A 149 -8.03 -9.45 -8.34
C ASN A 149 -6.69 -10.05 -8.78
N HIS A 150 -6.26 -11.11 -8.09
CA HIS A 150 -5.07 -11.83 -8.52
C HIS A 150 -5.16 -12.31 -9.98
N ASP A 151 -4.02 -12.20 -10.68
CA ASP A 151 -3.80 -12.82 -11.97
C ASP A 151 -3.67 -14.34 -11.77
N THR A 152 -4.64 -15.09 -12.25
CA THR A 152 -4.60 -16.55 -12.22
C THR A 152 -4.92 -17.12 -13.61
N PRO A 153 -4.38 -18.30 -13.97
CA PRO A 153 -4.66 -18.94 -15.25
C PRO A 153 -6.17 -19.15 -15.48
N GLU A 154 -6.93 -19.43 -14.42
CA GLU A 154 -8.38 -19.68 -14.47
C GLU A 154 -9.18 -18.44 -14.89
N ARG A 155 -8.66 -17.24 -14.61
CA ARG A 155 -9.27 -15.98 -15.05
C ARG A 155 -8.89 -15.58 -16.47
N GLY A 156 -8.05 -16.38 -17.14
CA GLY A 156 -7.51 -16.05 -18.46
C GLY A 156 -6.60 -14.81 -18.44
N CYS A 157 -6.14 -14.37 -17.25
CA CYS A 157 -5.24 -13.24 -17.10
C CYS A 157 -3.82 -13.68 -17.49
N GLY A 158 -3.37 -13.26 -18.66
CA GLY A 158 -1.98 -13.49 -19.10
C GLY A 158 -1.08 -12.35 -18.66
N CYS A 159 -0.18 -12.59 -17.70
CA CYS A 159 0.95 -11.70 -17.49
C CYS A 159 1.94 -11.87 -18.65
N ARG A 160 2.15 -10.80 -19.42
CA ARG A 160 3.11 -10.82 -20.56
C ARG A 160 4.57 -10.77 -20.11
N VAL A 161 4.80 -10.43 -18.85
CA VAL A 161 6.13 -10.37 -18.23
C VAL A 161 6.36 -11.69 -17.51
N THR A 162 7.50 -12.31 -17.76
CA THR A 162 7.87 -13.57 -17.13
C THR A 162 8.29 -13.35 -15.67
N VAL A 163 8.16 -14.39 -14.83
CA VAL A 163 8.44 -14.30 -13.39
C VAL A 163 9.91 -13.96 -13.10
N ASP A 164 10.84 -14.43 -13.95
CA ASP A 164 12.28 -14.10 -13.87
C ASP A 164 12.58 -12.62 -14.18
N ARG A 165 11.65 -11.95 -14.87
CA ARG A 165 11.67 -10.50 -15.10
C ARG A 165 10.79 -9.73 -14.11
N GLY A 166 10.35 -10.44 -13.07
CA GLY A 166 9.61 -9.96 -11.90
C GLY A 166 8.08 -9.96 -12.01
N GLY A 167 7.52 -10.39 -13.15
CA GLY A 167 6.09 -10.70 -13.30
C GLY A 167 5.15 -9.49 -13.31
N CYS A 168 3.89 -9.72 -12.94
CA CYS A 168 2.86 -8.68 -12.84
C CYS A 168 2.50 -8.44 -11.38
N ILE A 169 2.11 -7.20 -11.05
CA ILE A 169 1.85 -6.75 -9.69
C ILE A 169 0.80 -7.63 -9.03
N MET A 170 -0.29 -7.97 -9.72
CA MET A 170 -1.38 -8.77 -9.17
C MET A 170 -1.11 -10.28 -9.17
N THR A 171 0.12 -10.74 -9.38
CA THR A 171 0.45 -12.16 -9.20
C THR A 171 0.38 -12.50 -7.70
N PRO A 172 -0.23 -13.63 -7.28
CA PRO A 172 -0.32 -14.03 -5.86
C PRO A 172 1.02 -14.20 -5.11
N SER A 173 2.13 -14.24 -5.85
CA SER A 173 3.50 -14.33 -5.32
C SER A 173 4.32 -13.24 -6.00
N THR A 174 4.44 -12.08 -5.37
CA THR A 174 5.07 -10.91 -5.98
C THR A 174 6.59 -11.06 -6.06
N GLY A 175 7.14 -10.80 -7.25
CA GLY A 175 8.58 -10.71 -7.52
C GLY A 175 9.09 -9.26 -7.42
N MET A 176 10.42 -9.08 -7.41
CA MET A 176 11.07 -7.79 -7.11
C MET A 176 10.94 -6.70 -8.21
N ILE A 177 10.30 -6.99 -9.36
CA ILE A 177 10.11 -6.03 -10.48
C ILE A 177 8.78 -6.33 -11.21
N ALA A 178 7.70 -5.63 -10.92
CA ALA A 178 6.39 -6.00 -11.45
C ALA A 178 5.70 -4.89 -12.28
N ASP A 179 4.96 -5.27 -13.33
CA ASP A 179 4.10 -4.36 -14.12
C ASP A 179 2.62 -4.51 -13.70
N VAL A 180 1.80 -3.45 -13.79
CA VAL A 180 0.38 -3.55 -13.36
C VAL A 180 -0.40 -4.40 -14.35
N SER A 181 -1.13 -5.38 -13.84
CA SER A 181 -1.99 -6.20 -14.70
C SER A 181 -3.25 -5.45 -15.12
N LYS A 182 -3.65 -5.66 -16.38
CA LYS A 182 -4.80 -4.99 -17.01
C LYS A 182 -6.04 -5.88 -17.00
N MET A 183 -6.34 -6.64 -15.96
CA MET A 183 -7.56 -7.44 -15.95
C MET A 183 -8.49 -7.07 -14.79
N SER A 184 -9.77 -6.84 -15.14
CA SER A 184 -10.91 -6.47 -14.27
C SER A 184 -11.01 -5.01 -13.79
N TYR A 185 -10.41 -4.06 -14.51
CA TYR A 185 -10.22 -2.68 -14.06
C TYR A 185 -11.24 -1.65 -14.61
N TYR A 186 -11.78 -1.84 -15.81
CA TYR A 186 -12.53 -0.76 -16.47
C TYR A 186 -13.95 -0.54 -15.93
N LEU A 187 -14.64 -1.54 -15.39
CA LEU A 187 -16.02 -1.33 -14.95
C LEU A 187 -16.10 -0.66 -13.57
N TYR A 188 -15.27 -1.07 -12.61
CA TYR A 188 -15.30 -0.51 -11.26
C TYR A 188 -14.83 0.95 -11.20
N ILE A 189 -13.72 1.28 -11.87
CA ILE A 189 -13.16 2.64 -11.89
C ILE A 189 -14.17 3.63 -12.51
N TRP A 190 -14.82 3.28 -13.62
CA TRP A 190 -15.77 4.19 -14.27
C TRP A 190 -17.06 4.42 -13.47
N TYR A 191 -17.51 3.45 -12.68
CA TYR A 191 -18.77 3.57 -11.91
C TYR A 191 -18.59 4.17 -10.51
N HIS A 192 -17.43 3.98 -9.85
CA HIS A 192 -17.26 4.34 -8.43
C HIS A 192 -16.25 5.47 -8.15
N PHE A 193 -15.32 5.79 -9.07
CA PHE A 193 -14.28 6.81 -8.81
C PHE A 193 -14.68 8.25 -9.09
N SER A 194 -15.96 8.52 -9.38
CA SER A 194 -16.43 9.89 -9.53
C SER A 194 -16.72 10.58 -8.18
N ALA A 195 -16.31 10.01 -7.04
CA ALA A 195 -16.77 10.42 -5.71
C ALA A 195 -15.74 10.36 -4.55
N CYS A 196 -14.44 10.22 -4.84
CA CYS A 196 -13.41 10.86 -4.00
C CYS A 196 -13.23 12.30 -4.56
#